data_AF-S2P634-F1
#
_entry.id   AF-S2P634-F1
#
_cell.length_a   1.000
_cell.length_b   1.000
_cell.length_c   1.000
_cell.angle_alpha   90.00
_cell.angle_beta   90.00
_cell.angle_gamma   90.00
#
_symmetry.space_group_name_H-M   'P 1'
#
loop_
_entity.id
_entity.type
_entity.pdbx_description
1 polymer ?
#
loop_
_entity_poly.entity_id
_entity_poly.type
_entity_poly.pdbx_seq_one_letter_code
_entity_poly.pdbx_strand_id
1 'polypeptide(L)'
;MRVTDLLALLADQNKNASVLLDTKPTPSRFDDFKLTTVNDQPQLVFQPNPERKAALRVWELQLLLNQPDLQQRFVYLADVDEPRALFGFVKRQIGLLLN
;
A
#
# COMPACT_ATOMS: atom_id res chain seq x y z
N MET A 1 -5.30 -5.62 7.17
CA MET A 1 -6.09 -6.34 6.13
C MET A 1 -5.16 -7.22 5.29
N ARG A 2 -5.68 -8.14 4.47
CA ARG A 2 -4.88 -8.89 3.48
C ARG A 2 -4.82 -8.16 2.14
N VAL A 3 -3.89 -8.56 1.27
CA VAL A 3 -3.77 -7.99 -0.09
C VAL A 3 -5.08 -8.13 -0.88
N THR A 4 -5.77 -9.27 -0.79
CA THR A 4 -7.05 -9.47 -1.48
C THR A 4 -8.13 -8.46 -1.03
N ASP A 5 -8.17 -8.13 0.26
CA ASP A 5 -9.11 -7.14 0.80
C ASP A 5 -8.79 -5.75 0.25
N LEU A 6 -7.50 -5.37 0.22
CA LEU A 6 -7.06 -4.11 -0.36
C LEU A 6 -7.41 -4.01 -1.84
N LEU A 7 -7.18 -5.08 -2.62
CA LEU A 7 -7.55 -5.13 -4.04
C LEU A 7 -9.05 -4.93 -4.24
N ALA A 8 -9.88 -5.54 -3.40
CA ALA A 8 -11.33 -5.36 -3.42
C ALA A 8 -11.73 -3.92 -3.10
N LEU A 9 -11.14 -3.29 -2.08
CA LEU A 9 -11.40 -1.87 -1.74
C LEU A 9 -11.03 -0.91 -2.88
N LEU A 10 -10.00 -1.26 -3.66
CA LEU A 10 -9.52 -0.46 -4.79
C LEU A 10 -10.29 -0.72 -6.09
N ALA A 11 -11.09 -1.79 -6.19
CA ALA A 11 -11.73 -2.24 -7.43
C ALA A 11 -12.59 -1.15 -8.11
N ASP A 12 -13.36 -0.41 -7.32
CA ASP A 12 -14.28 0.63 -7.81
C ASP A 12 -13.66 2.04 -7.84
N GLN A 13 -12.37 2.17 -7.52
CA GLN A 13 -11.71 3.48 -7.54
C GLN A 13 -11.30 3.88 -8.96
N ASN A 14 -11.18 5.19 -9.20
CA ASN A 14 -10.67 5.69 -10.47
C ASN A 14 -9.26 5.10 -10.69
N LYS A 15 -9.12 4.31 -11.75
CA LYS A 15 -7.87 3.63 -12.12
C LYS A 15 -6.66 4.57 -12.20
N ASN A 16 -6.87 5.82 -12.61
CA ASN A 16 -5.82 6.82 -12.74
C ASN A 16 -5.61 7.70 -11.50
N ALA A 17 -6.38 7.51 -10.42
CA ALA A 17 -6.14 8.22 -9.17
C ALA A 17 -4.77 7.84 -8.61
N SER A 18 -4.04 8.82 -8.09
CA SER A 18 -2.77 8.59 -7.41
C SER A 18 -2.98 7.87 -6.08
N VAL A 19 -2.03 7.02 -5.72
CA VAL A 19 -1.97 6.31 -4.45
C VAL A 19 -0.76 6.82 -3.67
N LEU A 20 -1.01 7.24 -2.44
CA LEU A 20 -0.01 7.76 -1.50
C LEU A 20 -0.03 6.91 -0.23
N LEU A 21 1.10 6.88 0.47
CA LEU A 21 1.26 6.16 1.72
C LEU A 21 1.18 7.15 2.89
N ASP A 22 0.37 6.84 3.90
CA ASP A 22 0.21 7.67 5.10
C ASP A 22 1.39 7.51 6.06
N THR A 23 2.48 8.20 5.71
CA THR A 23 3.73 8.28 6.47
C THR A 23 3.86 9.61 7.19
N LYS A 24 4.65 9.65 8.27
CA LYS A 24 5.00 10.88 8.97
C LYS A 24 6.37 11.43 8.48
N PRO A 25 6.58 12.76 8.48
CA PRO A 25 5.60 13.81 8.82
C PRO A 25 4.61 14.11 7.69
N THR A 26 4.88 13.65 6.47
CA THR A 26 4.05 13.91 5.29
C THR A 26 3.82 12.63 4.49
N PRO A 27 2.68 12.52 3.78
CA PRO A 27 2.43 11.41 2.87
C PRO A 27 3.57 11.19 1.87
N SER A 28 3.97 9.94 1.73
CA SER A 28 5.05 9.51 0.85
C SER A 28 4.49 8.75 -0.35
N ARG A 29 5.36 8.47 -1.31
CA ARG A 29 5.02 7.68 -2.50
C ARG A 29 5.45 6.24 -2.25
N PHE A 30 4.73 5.31 -2.86
CA PHE A 30 5.13 3.92 -2.91
C PHE A 30 6.45 3.80 -3.68
N ASP A 31 7.41 3.03 -3.15
CA ASP A 31 8.65 2.67 -3.83
C ASP A 31 8.58 1.23 -4.34
N ASP A 32 8.54 0.31 -3.38
CA ASP A 32 8.48 -1.14 -3.54
C ASP A 32 7.80 -1.76 -2.30
N PHE A 33 7.72 -3.09 -2.22
CA PHE A 33 7.34 -3.80 -1.02
C PHE A 33 8.36 -4.86 -0.62
N LYS A 34 8.43 -5.16 0.67
CA LYS A 34 9.20 -6.29 1.21
C LYS A 34 8.29 -7.38 1.69
N LEU A 35 8.67 -8.63 1.43
CA LEU A 35 8.00 -9.81 1.96
C LEU A 35 8.72 -10.25 3.23
N THR A 36 7.98 -10.43 4.31
CA THR A 36 8.52 -10.89 5.59
C THR A 36 7.56 -11.86 6.26
N THR A 37 8.03 -12.54 7.30
CA THR A 37 7.20 -13.36 8.18
C THR A 37 7.51 -12.98 9.61
N VAL A 38 6.49 -12.57 10.36
CA VAL A 38 6.60 -12.21 11.79
C VAL A 38 5.58 -13.04 12.54
N ASN A 39 6.01 -13.79 13.57
CA ASN A 39 5.15 -14.68 14.36
C ASN A 39 4.29 -15.61 13.47
N ASP A 40 4.94 -16.29 12.53
CA ASP A 40 4.32 -17.19 11.53
C ASP A 40 3.28 -16.55 10.60
N GLN A 41 3.15 -15.22 10.64
CA GLN A 41 2.25 -14.47 9.77
C GLN A 41 3.02 -13.92 8.56
N PRO A 42 2.70 -14.32 7.33
CA PRO A 42 3.30 -13.75 6.13
C PRO A 42 2.76 -12.34 5.88
N GLN A 43 3.68 -11.40 5.69
CA GLN A 43 3.39 -9.98 5.53
C GLN A 43 3.96 -9.44 4.22
N LEU A 44 3.34 -8.37 3.73
CA LEU A 44 3.80 -7.52 2.64
C LEU A 44 3.89 -6.10 3.20
N VAL A 45 5.10 -5.57 3.28
CA VAL A 45 5.38 -4.27 3.89
C VAL A 45 5.75 -3.25 2.81
N PHE A 46 4.86 -2.30 2.54
CA PHE A 46 5.11 -1.20 1.62
C PHE A 46 6.28 -0.34 2.10
N GLN A 47 7.19 -0.02 1.20
CA GLN A 47 8.34 0.84 1.43
C GLN A 47 8.05 2.23 0.86
N PRO A 48 8.06 3.29 1.68
CA PRO A 48 7.86 4.65 1.20
C PRO A 48 9.16 5.23 0.63
N ASN A 49 9.05 6.06 -0.41
CA ASN A 49 10.13 6.88 -0.94
C ASN A 49 9.63 8.32 -1.16
N PRO A 50 10.00 9.27 -0.29
CA PRO A 50 9.52 10.65 -0.38
C PRO A 50 10.11 11.41 -1.58
N GLU A 51 11.25 10.95 -2.12
CA GLU A 51 11.93 11.57 -3.27
C GLU A 51 11.37 11.11 -4.62
N ARG A 52 10.56 10.04 -4.64
CA ARG A 52 9.96 9.54 -5.87
C ARG A 52 9.01 10.58 -6.46
N LYS A 53 9.30 11.00 -7.70
CA LYS A 53 8.57 12.08 -8.38
C LYS A 53 7.09 11.74 -8.65
N ALA A 54 6.82 10.52 -9.11
CA ALA A 54 5.49 10.10 -9.51
C ALA A 54 4.89 9.12 -8.49
N ALA A 55 3.65 9.39 -8.07
CA ALA A 55 2.84 8.44 -7.33
C ALA A 55 2.33 7.34 -8.26
N LEU A 56 2.25 6.10 -7.74
CA LEU A 56 1.56 5.04 -8.45
C LEU A 56 0.09 5.39 -8.64
N ARG A 57 -0.48 4.94 -9.75
CA ARG A 57 -1.91 4.95 -10.01
C ARG A 57 -2.54 3.69 -9.42
N VAL A 58 -3.84 3.74 -9.14
CA VAL A 58 -4.60 2.59 -8.63
C VAL A 58 -4.40 1.35 -9.49
N TRP A 59 -4.46 1.48 -10.82
CA TRP A 59 -4.29 0.32 -11.72
C TRP A 59 -2.88 -0.29 -11.63
N GLU A 60 -1.84 0.53 -11.43
CA GLU A 60 -0.46 0.07 -11.30
C GLU A 60 -0.29 -0.73 -10.01
N LEU A 61 -0.84 -0.22 -8.90
CA LEU A 61 -0.80 -0.93 -7.63
C LEU A 61 -1.59 -2.26 -7.70
N GLN A 62 -2.77 -2.26 -8.32
CA GLN A 62 -3.56 -3.47 -8.52
C GLN A 62 -2.79 -4.51 -9.34
N LEU A 63 -2.12 -4.09 -10.43
CA LEU A 63 -1.32 -4.98 -11.25
C LEU A 63 -0.15 -5.59 -10.46
N LEU A 64 0.57 -4.77 -9.69
CA LEU A 64 1.71 -5.21 -8.87
C LEU A 64 1.30 -6.23 -7.81
N LEU A 65 0.13 -6.02 -7.19
CA LEU A 65 -0.35 -6.85 -6.07
C LEU A 65 -1.19 -8.06 -6.47
N ASN A 66 -1.70 -8.10 -7.71
CA ASN A 66 -2.56 -9.19 -8.19
C ASN A 66 -1.75 -10.44 -8.58
N GLN A 67 -0.93 -10.92 -7.65
CA GLN A 67 -0.14 -12.15 -7.77
C GLN A 67 -0.64 -13.18 -6.74
N PRO A 68 -0.84 -14.46 -7.10
CA PRO A 68 -1.45 -15.46 -6.20
C PRO A 68 -0.75 -15.61 -4.85
N ASP A 69 0.58 -15.51 -4.81
CA ASP A 69 1.43 -15.64 -3.64
C ASP A 69 1.38 -14.41 -2.70
N LEU A 70 0.84 -13.29 -3.18
CA LEU A 70 0.67 -12.08 -2.40
C LEU A 70 -0.72 -11.97 -1.76
N GLN A 71 -1.75 -12.56 -2.38
CA GLN A 71 -3.17 -12.33 -2.02
C GLN A 71 -3.50 -12.55 -0.53
N GLN A 72 -2.87 -13.55 0.11
CA GLN A 72 -3.12 -13.89 1.51
C GLN A 72 -2.20 -13.17 2.51
N ARG A 73 -1.22 -12.40 2.04
CA ARG A 73 -0.30 -11.68 2.92
C ARG A 73 -1.01 -10.51 3.59
N PHE A 74 -0.71 -10.29 4.85
CA PHE A 74 -1.19 -9.11 5.56
C PHE A 74 -0.40 -7.88 5.12
N VAL A 75 -1.09 -6.77 4.87
CA VAL A 75 -0.50 -5.55 4.32
C VAL A 75 -0.12 -4.60 5.46
N TYR A 76 1.12 -4.14 5.41
CA TYR A 76 1.69 -3.17 6.34
C TYR A 76 2.37 -2.04 5.58
N LEU A 77 2.54 -0.92 6.25
CA LEU A 77 3.35 0.22 5.82
C LEU A 77 4.59 0.29 6.70
N ALA A 78 5.78 0.41 6.11
CA ALA A 78 6.98 0.71 6.88
C ALA A 78 6.84 2.08 7.56
N ASP A 79 7.03 2.10 8.88
CA ASP A 79 7.04 3.30 9.71
C ASP A 79 8.40 3.41 10.43
N VAL A 80 8.64 4.53 11.12
CA VAL A 80 9.93 4.83 11.77
C VAL A 80 10.29 3.82 12.86
N ASP A 81 9.30 3.38 13.64
CA ASP A 81 9.50 2.46 14.76
C ASP A 81 9.27 1.01 14.32
N GLU A 82 8.05 0.70 13.89
CA GLU A 82 7.64 -0.64 13.47
C GLU A 82 6.66 -0.57 12.30
N PRO A 83 6.61 -1.60 11.43
CA PRO A 83 5.61 -1.67 10.38
C PRO A 83 4.19 -1.55 10.95
N ARG A 84 3.43 -0.58 10.43
CA ARG A 84 2.05 -0.33 10.83
C ARG A 84 1.08 -1.07 9.91
N ALA A 85 0.12 -1.77 10.49
CA ALA A 85 -0.90 -2.47 9.70
C ALA A 85 -1.73 -1.46 8.88
N LEU A 86 -1.96 -1.79 7.60
CA LEU A 86 -2.88 -1.05 6.75
C LEU A 86 -4.29 -1.63 6.89
N PHE A 87 -5.27 -0.74 6.95
CA PHE A 87 -6.69 -1.02 7.13
C PHE A 87 -7.57 -0.46 6.02
N GLY A 88 -7.07 0.48 5.20
CA GLY A 88 -7.83 1.01 4.08
C GLY A 88 -7.18 2.23 3.47
N PHE A 89 -8.01 3.22 3.14
CA PHE A 89 -7.55 4.50 2.63
C PHE A 89 -8.53 5.63 2.90
N VAL A 90 -8.03 6.86 2.88
CA VAL A 90 -8.82 8.09 2.89
C VAL A 90 -8.73 8.76 1.52
N LYS A 91 -9.88 9.19 0.97
CA LYS A 91 -9.90 9.98 -0.26
C LYS A 91 -9.48 11.42 0.03
N ARG A 92 -8.49 11.93 -0.69
CA ARG A 92 -8.02 13.31 -0.66
C ARG A 92 -8.07 13.91 -2.07
N GLN A 93 -7.97 15.23 -2.19
CA GLN A 93 -7.87 15.88 -3.51
C GLN A 93 -6.69 15.36 -4.34
N ILE A 94 -5.59 15.01 -3.67
CA ILE A 94 -4.34 14.53 -4.29
C ILE A 94 -4.35 13.02 -4.60
N GLY A 95 -5.39 12.28 -4.23
CA GLY A 95 -5.48 10.83 -4.46
C GLY A 95 -6.00 10.02 -3.28
N LEU A 96 -5.73 8.72 -3.30
CA LEU A 96 -6.04 7.79 -2.22
C LEU A 96 -4.84 7.72 -1.26
N LEU A 97 -5.06 8.03 0.00
CA LEU A 97 -4.05 7.94 1.05
C LEU A 97 -4.24 6.63 1.82
N LEU A 98 -3.36 5.64 1.59
CA LEU A 98 -3.44 4.33 2.24
C LEU A 98 -3.05 4.42 3.71
N ASN A 99 -3.91 3.91 4.60
CA ASN A 99 -3.74 3.97 6.05
C ASN A 99 -4.05 2.63 6.72
#